data_AF-A0A4Q3H596-F1
#
_entry.id   AF-A0A4Q3H596-F1
#
_cell.length_a   1.000
_cell.length_b   1.000
_cell.length_c   1.000
_cell.angle_alpha   90.00
_cell.angle_beta   90.00
_cell.angle_gamma   90.00
#
_symmetry.space_group_name_H-M   'P 1'
#
loop_
_entity.id
_entity.type
_entity.pdbx_description
1 polymer ?
#
loop_
_entity_poly.entity_id
_entity_poly.type
_entity_poly.pdbx_seq_one_letter_code
_entity_poly.pdbx_strand_id
1 'polypeptide(L)'
;VSVTDGVVESYVHNAVKAGLGKIGILVALESTGDKAALSALGKQLAMHIAATNPLAIDSSELDQDVVARERAIILEQVKESGKPADIAEKMVEGRLRKYYEEVTLLAQTFVIDGETKVADALKKAEKDVGAPIKLTKFVRYALGEGIEKVETDFAAEVAATAGIKA
;
A
#
# COMPACT_ATOMS: atom_id res chain seq x y z
N VAL A 1 -15.79 5.11 -3.60
CA VAL A 1 -14.89 4.77 -4.73
C VAL A 1 -15.80 4.58 -5.94
N SER A 2 -15.62 5.35 -7.01
CA SER A 2 -16.51 5.37 -8.18
C SER A 2 -15.73 5.76 -9.42
N VAL A 3 -16.24 5.35 -10.59
CA VAL A 3 -15.69 5.66 -11.91
C VAL A 3 -16.83 6.03 -12.85
N THR A 4 -16.58 6.92 -13.81
CA THR A 4 -17.61 7.31 -14.79
C THR A 4 -17.76 6.25 -15.88
N ASP A 5 -16.64 5.79 -16.42
CA ASP A 5 -16.58 4.71 -17.41
C ASP A 5 -15.36 3.84 -17.11
N GLY A 6 -15.59 2.64 -16.58
CA GLY A 6 -14.51 1.84 -16.01
C GLY A 6 -15.00 0.67 -15.17
N VAL A 7 -14.17 0.23 -14.22
CA VAL A 7 -14.51 -0.80 -13.24
C VAL A 7 -14.10 -0.36 -11.83
N VAL A 8 -14.87 -0.78 -10.83
CA VAL A 8 -14.42 -0.81 -9.43
C VAL A 8 -14.26 -2.27 -9.05
N GLU A 9 -13.02 -2.70 -8.87
CA GLU A 9 -12.69 -4.09 -8.53
C GLU A 9 -12.47 -4.22 -7.03
N SER A 10 -12.83 -5.39 -6.48
CA SER A 10 -12.72 -5.65 -5.05
C SER A 10 -11.91 -6.91 -4.77
N TYR A 11 -11.11 -6.88 -3.70
CA TYR A 11 -10.33 -8.03 -3.26
C TYR A 11 -10.35 -8.14 -1.75
N VAL A 12 -10.54 -9.36 -1.24
CA VAL A 12 -10.47 -9.67 0.18
C VAL A 12 -9.30 -10.64 0.39
N HIS A 13 -8.26 -10.18 1.08
CA HIS A 13 -7.12 -11.01 1.43
C HIS A 13 -7.37 -11.75 2.75
N ASN A 14 -6.88 -12.99 2.84
CA ASN A 14 -7.15 -13.90 3.95
C ASN A 14 -8.65 -14.05 4.23
N ALA A 15 -9.41 -14.37 3.18
CA ALA A 15 -10.84 -14.61 3.28
C ALA A 15 -11.12 -15.85 4.15
N VAL A 16 -11.96 -15.68 5.16
CA VAL A 16 -12.46 -16.74 6.04
C VAL A 16 -13.73 -17.36 5.44
N LYS A 17 -14.58 -16.53 4.82
CA LYS A 17 -15.77 -16.91 4.05
C LYS A 17 -15.97 -15.91 2.91
N ALA A 18 -16.89 -16.19 1.99
CA ALA A 18 -17.26 -15.24 0.95
C ALA A 18 -17.64 -13.88 1.56
N GLY A 19 -16.94 -12.82 1.12
CA GLY A 19 -17.14 -11.45 1.63
C GLY A 19 -16.58 -11.16 3.02
N LEU A 20 -15.88 -12.10 3.67
CA LEU A 20 -15.34 -11.93 5.02
C LEU A 20 -13.85 -12.26 5.05
N GLY A 21 -13.01 -11.30 5.42
CA GLY A 21 -11.57 -11.50 5.59
C GLY A 21 -10.93 -10.39 6.41
N LYS A 22 -9.60 -10.45 6.58
CA LYS A 22 -8.86 -9.50 7.41
C LYS A 22 -8.47 -8.22 6.69
N ILE A 23 -8.37 -8.24 5.36
CA ILE A 23 -8.00 -7.06 4.57
C ILE A 23 -8.95 -6.95 3.39
N GLY A 24 -9.58 -5.79 3.24
CA GLY A 24 -10.47 -5.46 2.12
C GLY A 24 -9.88 -4.35 1.27
N ILE A 25 -9.92 -4.51 -0.05
CA ILE A 25 -9.33 -3.59 -1.02
C ILE A 25 -10.37 -3.26 -2.09
N LEU A 26 -10.46 -1.99 -2.47
CA LEU A 26 -11.20 -1.50 -3.63
C LEU A 26 -10.24 -0.75 -4.56
N VAL A 27 -10.34 -0.99 -5.86
CA VAL A 27 -9.53 -0.33 -6.90
C VAL A 27 -10.45 0.21 -7.99
N ALA A 28 -10.35 1.51 -8.28
CA ALA A 28 -11.12 2.18 -9.32
C ALA A 28 -10.25 2.47 -10.54
N LEU A 29 -10.60 1.85 -11.67
CA LEU A 29 -9.94 2.06 -12.96
C LEU A 29 -10.92 2.70 -13.93
N GLU A 30 -10.54 3.85 -14.51
CA GLU A 30 -11.25 4.48 -15.62
C GLU A 30 -10.60 4.12 -16.95
N SER A 31 -11.44 3.72 -17.91
CA SER A 31 -11.04 3.43 -19.29
C SER A 31 -12.29 3.10 -20.11
N THR A 32 -12.32 3.53 -21.37
CA THR A 32 -13.38 3.20 -22.34
C THR A 32 -13.22 1.81 -22.98
N GLY A 33 -12.17 1.07 -22.62
CA GLY A 33 -11.82 -0.22 -23.21
C GLY A 33 -12.57 -1.42 -22.60
N ASP A 34 -12.04 -2.62 -22.86
CA ASP A 34 -12.62 -3.89 -22.41
C ASP A 34 -12.68 -4.01 -20.87
N LYS A 35 -13.91 -4.08 -20.35
CA LYS A 35 -14.21 -4.17 -18.92
C LYS A 35 -13.74 -5.48 -18.29
N ALA A 36 -13.70 -6.58 -19.04
CA ALA A 36 -13.23 -7.86 -18.53
C ALA A 36 -11.70 -7.83 -18.32
N ALA A 37 -10.96 -7.29 -19.28
CA ALA A 37 -9.52 -7.06 -19.16
C ALA A 37 -9.20 -6.07 -18.03
N LEU A 38 -9.96 -4.97 -17.91
CA LEU A 38 -9.87 -4.01 -16.80
C LEU A 38 -10.11 -4.66 -15.43
N SER A 39 -11.13 -5.52 -15.30
CA SER A 39 -11.43 -6.23 -14.06
C SER A 39 -10.29 -7.19 -13.66
N ALA A 40 -9.72 -7.92 -14.62
CA ALA A 40 -8.57 -8.78 -14.37
C ALA A 40 -7.35 -7.99 -13.84
N LEU A 41 -7.05 -6.84 -14.46
CA LEU A 41 -6.00 -5.93 -14.01
C LEU A 41 -6.31 -5.34 -12.63
N GLY A 42 -7.56 -4.90 -12.40
CA GLY A 42 -8.00 -4.35 -11.12
C GLY A 42 -7.80 -5.34 -9.97
N LYS A 43 -8.02 -6.63 -10.22
CA LYS A 43 -7.82 -7.69 -9.22
C LYS A 43 -6.34 -7.86 -8.88
N GLN A 44 -5.48 -7.85 -9.89
CA GLN A 44 -4.03 -7.92 -9.72
C GLN A 44 -3.49 -6.71 -8.94
N LEU A 45 -3.96 -5.50 -9.25
CA LEU A 45 -3.64 -4.29 -8.49
C LEU A 45 -4.12 -4.38 -7.04
N ALA A 46 -5.33 -4.90 -6.81
CA ALA A 46 -5.88 -5.04 -5.48
C ALA A 46 -5.08 -6.06 -4.64
N MET A 47 -4.60 -7.15 -5.26
CA MET A 47 -3.68 -8.10 -4.64
C MET A 47 -2.33 -7.46 -4.28
N HIS A 48 -1.79 -6.64 -5.17
CA HIS A 48 -0.56 -5.90 -4.91
C HIS A 48 -0.72 -4.92 -3.74
N ILE A 49 -1.77 -4.09 -3.74
CA ILE A 49 -2.09 -3.16 -2.65
C ILE A 49 -2.27 -3.89 -1.31
N ALA A 50 -2.88 -5.08 -1.32
CA ALA A 50 -3.01 -5.89 -0.12
C ALA A 50 -1.65 -6.22 0.50
N ALA A 51 -0.65 -6.53 -0.34
CA ALA A 51 0.69 -6.95 0.06
C ALA A 51 1.62 -5.78 0.41
N THR A 52 1.56 -4.66 -0.33
CA THR A 52 2.53 -3.55 -0.20
C THR A 52 2.05 -2.39 0.65
N ASN A 53 0.74 -2.28 0.91
CA ASN A 53 0.13 -1.20 1.70
C ASN A 53 0.63 0.21 1.31
N PRO A 54 0.53 0.61 0.03
CA PRO A 54 0.92 1.96 -0.40
C PRO A 54 0.06 3.02 0.29
N LEU A 55 0.66 4.16 0.58
CA LEU A 55 -0.01 5.30 1.21
C LEU A 55 -0.77 6.16 0.20
N ALA A 56 -0.35 6.15 -1.06
CA ALA A 56 -0.91 6.99 -2.12
C ALA A 56 -0.71 6.36 -3.52
N ILE A 57 -1.41 6.87 -4.54
CA ILE A 57 -1.19 6.44 -5.93
C ILE A 57 0.19 6.91 -6.41
N ASP A 58 0.49 8.19 -6.21
CA ASP A 58 1.76 8.82 -6.52
C ASP A 58 2.17 9.82 -5.43
N SER A 59 3.33 10.44 -5.59
CA SER A 59 3.90 11.34 -4.58
C SER A 59 3.13 12.64 -4.40
N SER A 60 2.30 13.05 -5.37
CA SER A 60 1.49 14.28 -5.27
C SER A 60 0.29 14.12 -4.34
N GLU A 61 -0.13 12.88 -4.09
CA GLU A 61 -1.22 12.54 -3.18
C GLU A 61 -0.76 12.26 -1.74
N LEU A 62 0.55 12.31 -1.47
CA LEU A 62 1.07 12.08 -0.12
C LEU A 62 0.76 13.24 0.82
N ASP A 63 0.37 12.86 2.05
CA ASP A 63 0.26 13.79 3.17
C ASP A 63 1.63 14.43 3.45
N GLN A 64 1.68 15.76 3.38
CA GLN A 64 2.89 16.53 3.58
C GLN A 64 3.44 16.38 5.01
N ASP A 65 2.60 16.12 6.00
CA ASP A 65 3.04 15.88 7.37
C ASP A 65 3.73 14.52 7.52
N VAL A 66 3.32 13.52 6.73
CA VAL A 66 4.03 12.23 6.64
C VAL A 66 5.40 12.42 5.98
N VAL A 67 5.44 13.13 4.86
CA VAL A 67 6.69 13.40 4.13
C VAL A 67 7.66 14.23 4.97
N ALA A 68 7.19 15.25 5.67
CA ALA A 68 8.01 16.10 6.53
C ALA A 68 8.61 15.31 7.71
N ARG A 69 7.82 14.45 8.35
CA ARG A 69 8.29 13.56 9.42
C ARG A 69 9.37 12.60 8.93
N GLU A 70 9.14 11.95 7.80
CA GLU A 70 10.14 11.02 7.23
C GLU A 70 11.42 11.76 6.86
N ARG A 71 11.32 12.94 6.25
CA ARG A 71 12.49 13.77 5.93
C ARG A 71 13.29 14.12 7.18
N ALA A 72 12.61 14.47 8.28
CA ALA A 72 13.27 14.76 9.56
C ALA A 72 14.02 13.55 10.11
N ILE A 73 13.42 12.36 10.05
CA ILE A 73 14.05 11.09 10.47
C ILE A 73 15.30 10.83 9.63
N ILE A 74 15.19 10.93 8.29
CA ILE A 74 16.32 10.73 7.37
C ILE A 74 17.44 11.73 7.66
N LEU A 75 17.12 13.00 7.88
CA LEU A 75 18.09 14.04 8.21
C LEU A 75 18.86 13.71 9.50
N GLU A 76 18.15 13.24 10.53
CA GLU A 76 18.78 12.89 11.80
C GLU A 76 19.75 11.70 11.64
N GLN A 77 19.30 10.63 10.96
CA GLN A 77 20.15 9.49 10.64
C GLN A 77 21.39 9.86 9.82
N VAL A 78 21.29 10.87 8.95
CA VAL A 78 22.41 11.33 8.12
C VAL A 78 23.38 12.18 8.94
N LYS A 79 22.89 13.05 9.85
CA LYS A 79 23.75 13.83 10.76
C LYS A 79 24.61 12.93 11.64
N GLU A 80 24.03 11.85 12.17
CA GLU A 80 24.74 10.86 12.97
C GLU A 80 25.85 10.13 12.18
N SER A 81 25.82 10.15 10.84
CA SER A 81 26.83 9.48 10.00
C SER A 81 28.16 10.23 9.88
N GLY A 82 28.24 11.48 10.33
CA GLY A 82 29.49 12.28 10.34
C GLY A 82 30.06 12.63 8.95
N LYS A 83 29.26 12.47 7.88
CA LYS A 83 29.70 12.71 6.51
C LYS A 83 29.70 14.20 6.14
N PRO A 84 30.52 14.62 5.14
CA PRO A 84 30.50 15.97 4.60
C PRO A 84 29.12 16.42 4.10
N ALA A 85 28.83 17.72 4.14
CA ALA A 85 27.51 18.29 3.85
C ALA A 85 26.99 17.94 2.44
N ASP A 86 27.85 17.96 1.43
CA ASP A 86 27.52 17.63 0.05
C ASP A 86 27.16 16.14 -0.14
N ILE A 87 27.79 15.25 0.64
CA ILE A 87 27.46 13.83 0.68
C ILE A 87 26.18 13.58 1.48
N ALA A 88 26.01 14.30 2.60
CA ALA A 88 24.82 14.23 3.43
C ALA A 88 23.56 14.62 2.65
N GLU A 89 23.60 15.72 1.90
CA GLU A 89 22.48 16.18 1.07
C GLU A 89 22.06 15.12 0.04
N LYS A 90 23.03 14.58 -0.72
CA LYS A 90 22.79 13.49 -1.68
C LYS A 90 22.21 12.23 -1.03
N MET A 91 22.62 11.93 0.20
CA MET A 91 22.07 10.79 0.96
C MET A 91 20.62 11.02 1.36
N VAL A 92 20.28 12.22 1.82
CA VAL A 92 18.89 12.58 2.17
C VAL A 92 18.01 12.47 0.94
N GLU A 93 18.42 13.06 -0.19
CA GLU A 93 17.66 12.99 -1.45
C GLU A 93 17.47 11.55 -1.94
N GLY A 94 18.54 10.73 -1.90
CA GLY A 94 18.47 9.33 -2.31
C GLY A 94 17.52 8.51 -1.43
N ARG A 95 17.57 8.71 -0.11
CA ARG A 95 16.68 8.02 0.85
C ARG A 95 15.24 8.47 0.69
N LEU A 96 15.00 9.77 0.49
CA LEU A 96 13.65 10.30 0.29
C LEU A 96 13.05 9.82 -1.03
N ARG A 97 13.85 9.75 -2.11
CA ARG A 97 13.42 9.13 -3.37
C ARG A 97 13.01 7.68 -3.18
N LYS A 98 13.84 6.89 -2.47
CA LYS A 98 13.54 5.49 -2.16
C LYS A 98 12.26 5.36 -1.32
N TYR A 99 12.06 6.24 -0.34
CA TYR A 99 10.83 6.28 0.45
C TYR A 99 9.60 6.47 -0.45
N TYR A 100 9.63 7.41 -1.39
CA TYR A 100 8.54 7.58 -2.36
C TYR A 100 8.31 6.32 -3.20
N GLU A 101 9.37 5.65 -3.65
CA GLU A 101 9.25 4.37 -4.38
C GLU A 101 8.62 3.25 -3.55
N GLU A 102 8.80 3.27 -2.23
CA GLU A 102 8.24 2.29 -1.31
C GLU A 102 6.80 2.59 -0.90
N VAL A 103 6.39 3.86 -0.81
CA VAL A 103 5.05 4.24 -0.29
C VAL A 103 4.05 4.67 -1.36
N THR A 104 4.46 4.85 -2.61
CA THR A 104 3.57 5.24 -3.71
C THR A 104 3.36 4.10 -4.68
N LEU A 105 2.10 3.76 -4.94
CA LEU A 105 1.70 2.57 -5.69
C LEU A 105 2.33 2.52 -7.10
N LEU A 106 2.29 3.62 -7.85
CA LEU A 106 2.79 3.63 -9.24
C LEU A 106 4.30 3.40 -9.34
N ALA A 107 5.06 3.73 -8.29
CA ALA A 107 6.51 3.61 -8.27
C ALA A 107 6.99 2.22 -7.80
N GLN A 108 6.13 1.44 -7.16
CA GLN A 108 6.44 0.11 -6.62
C GLN A 108 6.68 -0.91 -7.75
N THR A 109 7.56 -1.87 -7.47
CA THR A 109 7.71 -3.09 -8.29
C THR A 109 6.48 -3.97 -8.10
N PHE A 110 5.85 -4.35 -9.20
CA PHE A 110 4.59 -5.04 -9.22
C PHE A 110 4.74 -6.49 -8.76
N VAL A 111 4.32 -6.76 -7.52
CA VAL A 111 4.36 -8.11 -6.88
C VAL A 111 3.85 -9.26 -7.76
N ILE A 112 2.98 -8.99 -8.73
CA ILE A 112 2.41 -10.02 -9.61
C ILE A 112 3.43 -10.61 -10.58
N ASP A 113 4.35 -9.79 -11.11
CA ASP A 113 5.43 -10.24 -11.99
C ASP A 113 6.82 -10.15 -11.35
N GLY A 114 6.98 -9.38 -10.28
CA GLY A 114 8.23 -9.23 -9.53
C GLY A 114 9.30 -8.39 -10.23
N GLU A 115 8.98 -7.78 -11.38
CA GLU A 115 9.98 -7.17 -12.26
C GLU A 115 9.59 -5.76 -12.71
N THR A 116 8.33 -5.55 -13.12
CA THR A 116 7.91 -4.27 -13.72
C THR A 116 7.41 -3.29 -12.66
N LYS A 117 7.50 -1.98 -12.91
CA LYS A 117 6.80 -1.01 -12.05
C LYS A 117 5.31 -1.05 -12.32
N VAL A 118 4.49 -0.77 -11.31
CA VAL A 118 3.02 -0.72 -11.46
C VAL A 118 2.59 0.27 -12.56
N ALA A 119 3.24 1.43 -12.67
CA ALA A 119 2.97 2.38 -13.76
C ALA A 119 3.20 1.76 -15.16
N ASP A 120 4.27 0.99 -15.33
CA ASP A 120 4.60 0.34 -16.59
C ASP A 120 3.65 -0.83 -16.88
N ALA A 121 3.26 -1.58 -15.84
CA ALA A 121 2.26 -2.65 -15.95
C ALA A 121 0.89 -2.09 -16.40
N LEU A 122 0.44 -0.98 -15.82
CA LEU A 122 -0.77 -0.27 -16.26
C LEU A 122 -0.65 0.16 -17.73
N LYS A 123 0.48 0.76 -18.10
CA LYS A 123 0.70 1.25 -19.47
C LYS A 123 0.73 0.11 -20.48
N LYS A 124 1.34 -1.03 -20.13
CA LYS A 124 1.37 -2.23 -20.96
C LYS A 124 -0.02 -2.81 -21.16
N ALA A 125 -0.83 -2.84 -20.09
CA ALA A 125 -2.19 -3.37 -20.11
C ALA A 125 -3.17 -2.56 -20.99
N GLU A 126 -2.87 -1.29 -21.30
CA GLU A 126 -3.68 -0.50 -22.24
C GLU A 126 -3.83 -1.16 -23.62
N LYS A 127 -2.84 -1.96 -24.04
CA LYS A 127 -2.89 -2.71 -25.31
C LYS A 127 -3.95 -3.82 -25.26
N ASP A 128 -4.04 -4.52 -24.13
CA ASP A 128 -4.97 -5.63 -23.95
C ASP A 128 -6.39 -5.10 -23.69
N VAL A 129 -6.50 -3.98 -22.97
CA VAL A 129 -7.77 -3.29 -22.71
C VAL A 129 -8.27 -2.54 -23.96
N GLY A 130 -7.38 -2.13 -24.86
CA GLY A 130 -7.72 -1.42 -26.10
C GLY A 130 -7.98 0.08 -25.92
N ALA A 131 -7.68 0.66 -24.76
CA ALA A 131 -7.85 2.08 -24.45
C ALA A 131 -6.93 2.51 -23.30
N PRO A 132 -6.67 3.83 -23.14
CA PRO A 132 -5.92 4.35 -21.99
C PRO A 132 -6.56 3.94 -20.66
N ILE A 133 -5.72 3.68 -19.66
CA ILE A 133 -6.18 3.26 -18.33
C ILE A 133 -5.72 4.30 -17.32
N LYS A 134 -6.66 4.75 -16.48
CA LYS A 134 -6.38 5.63 -15.36
C LYS A 134 -6.77 4.96 -14.05
N LEU A 135 -5.79 4.75 -13.17
CA LEU A 135 -6.07 4.43 -11.77
C LEU A 135 -6.51 5.70 -11.05
N THR A 136 -7.77 5.76 -10.61
CA THR A 136 -8.36 6.98 -10.04
C THR A 136 -8.40 6.96 -8.51
N LYS A 137 -8.55 5.78 -7.92
CA LYS A 137 -8.59 5.63 -6.46
C LYS A 137 -8.33 4.18 -6.07
N PHE A 138 -7.69 3.98 -4.94
CA PHE A 138 -7.81 2.74 -4.20
C PHE A 138 -8.18 3.02 -2.74
N VAL A 139 -8.71 2.01 -2.07
CA VAL A 139 -8.90 2.01 -0.62
C VAL A 139 -8.50 0.65 -0.10
N ARG A 140 -7.77 0.62 1.01
CA ARG A 140 -7.39 -0.59 1.74
C ARG A 140 -7.85 -0.45 3.18
N TYR A 141 -8.49 -1.47 3.70
CA TYR A 141 -8.82 -1.59 5.12
C TYR A 141 -8.19 -2.86 5.65
N ALA A 142 -7.49 -2.78 6.79
CA ALA A 142 -7.06 -3.95 7.54
C ALA A 142 -7.74 -4.02 8.92
N LEU A 143 -8.22 -5.20 9.29
CA LEU A 143 -8.84 -5.46 10.59
C LEU A 143 -7.80 -5.25 11.70
N GLY A 144 -8.12 -4.38 12.66
CA GLY A 144 -7.24 -4.02 13.77
C GLY A 144 -6.21 -2.93 13.45
N GLU A 145 -6.27 -2.33 12.26
CA GLU A 145 -5.43 -1.19 11.91
C GLU A 145 -5.68 -0.01 12.87
N GLY A 146 -4.61 0.49 13.48
CA GLY A 146 -4.67 1.57 14.47
C GLY A 146 -5.16 1.16 15.86
N ILE A 147 -5.37 -0.14 16.12
CA ILE A 147 -5.80 -0.64 17.44
C ILE A 147 -4.62 -1.32 18.14
N GLU A 148 -4.28 -0.86 19.34
CA GLU A 148 -3.30 -1.55 20.19
C GLU A 148 -3.88 -2.90 20.63
N LYS A 149 -3.17 -3.98 20.31
CA LYS A 149 -3.59 -5.32 20.70
C LYS A 149 -3.34 -5.49 22.19
N VAL A 150 -4.41 -5.56 22.97
CA VAL A 150 -4.33 -5.94 24.39
C VAL A 150 -3.85 -7.39 24.45
N GLU A 151 -2.62 -7.60 24.91
CA GLU A 151 -2.14 -8.94 25.24
C GLU A 151 -2.65 -9.32 26.63
N THR A 152 -3.47 -10.35 26.70
CA THR A 152 -3.88 -10.95 27.97
C THR A 152 -3.13 -12.25 28.20
N ASP A 153 -2.62 -12.43 29.42
CA ASP A 153 -2.02 -13.68 29.86
C ASP A 153 -3.13 -14.61 30.35
N PHE A 154 -3.50 -15.55 29.48
CA PHE A 154 -4.53 -16.54 29.78
C PHE A 154 -4.21 -17.37 31.03
N ALA A 155 -2.94 -17.67 31.30
CA ALA A 155 -2.56 -18.41 32.51
C ALA A 155 -2.76 -17.56 33.77
N ALA A 156 -2.43 -16.27 33.72
CA ALA A 156 -2.70 -15.34 34.80
C ALA A 156 -4.21 -15.13 35.05
N GLU A 157 -5.02 -15.05 33.98
CA GLU A 157 -6.49 -14.95 34.09
C GLU A 157 -7.10 -16.22 34.72
N VAL A 158 -6.60 -17.39 34.33
CA VAL A 158 -7.04 -18.68 34.92
C VAL A 158 -6.62 -18.78 36.39
N ALA A 159 -5.39 -18.40 36.74
CA ALA A 159 -4.93 -18.39 38.13
C ALA A 159 -5.76 -17.44 39.01
N ALA A 160 -6.05 -16.24 38.50
CA ALA A 160 -6.86 -15.23 39.19
C ALA A 160 -8.31 -15.70 39.41
N THR A 161 -8.90 -16.41 38.44
CA THR A 161 -10.29 -16.91 38.53
C THR A 161 -10.41 -18.17 39.38
N ALA A 162 -9.38 -19.03 39.39
CA ALA A 162 -9.35 -20.27 40.17
C ALA A 162 -8.97 -20.07 41.65
N GLY A 163 -8.63 -18.84 42.07
CA GLY A 163 -8.21 -18.54 43.45
C GLY A 163 -6.86 -19.14 43.84
N ILE A 164 -6.08 -19.62 42.87
CA ILE A 164 -4.73 -20.14 43.09
C ILE A 164 -3.80 -18.94 43.01
N LYS A 165 -3.35 -18.44 44.17
CA LYS A 165 -2.27 -17.46 44.22
C LYS A 165 -1.01 -18.11 43.60
N ALA A 166 -0.40 -17.38 42.68
CA ALA A 166 0.89 -17.71 42.07
C ALA A 166 1.98 -17.97 43.13
#